data_AF-A0A829CV15-F1
#
_entry.id   AF-A0A829CV15-F1
#
_cell.length_a   1.000
_cell.length_b   1.000
_cell.length_c   1.000
_cell.angle_alpha   90.00
_cell.angle_beta   90.00
_cell.angle_gamma   90.00
#
_symmetry.space_group_name_H-M   'P 1'
#
loop_
_entity.id
_entity.type
_entity.pdbx_description
1 polymer ?
#
loop_
_entity_poly.entity_id
_entity_poly.type
_entity_poly.pdbx_seq_one_letter_code
_entity_poly.pdbx_strand_id
1 'polypeptide(L)'
;MELSGNNSENKVLKLQTKNRSFGSELYLDFESGNPSDLKDASGNYKILMSSYLPDSENVFHSKRSARFSGKRTGIKIAHSYSGLLTSKDLTKEFYISFSFLPGTVEKDATLISKLYETSGNSYGWDLKIADDRLKAGFYSFFETEEKRFLSLYLTSNTTLKKNQWNRVLLYFNPNDREIVLYLNGKESARAAVPASQNLTRIGFHADDTTSFRIASSYYGWMENFSVFPGKPNPSSEDTSFPGQNFDSETHTSESKFGIGISPVYKSKYSSSFLEEVQLKAVVPTSSALELYLRVSPVPFTPNSESPAWIGIDLRKLENSKIDSLEPDIYRIPLKYSLKKFLGITEDKTDLLPFRYYQWRVKFKSDPSGNKTPELKNISLTFRETNPPVRPLGLKVAENGVDDSGPSICLNWKSNPEKDVINGGGYFIHYGIHPDRMVGIVRGTLGESGETPNKKTVLNIRLRII
;
A
#
# COMPACT_ATOMS: atom_id res chain seq x y z
N MET A 1 5.32 12.67 -14.24
CA MET A 1 5.70 11.37 -14.83
C MET A 1 5.51 11.49 -16.33
N GLU A 2 6.43 12.18 -17.00
CA GLU A 2 6.64 11.94 -18.43
C GLU A 2 7.31 10.57 -18.54
N LEU A 3 6.47 9.55 -18.63
CA LEU A 3 6.81 8.33 -19.33
C LEU A 3 6.75 8.75 -20.81
N SER A 4 7.89 8.96 -21.46
CA SER A 4 7.87 9.30 -22.89
C SER A 4 7.37 8.08 -23.69
N GLY A 5 6.06 8.11 -23.87
CA GLY A 5 5.18 7.23 -24.60
C GLY A 5 3.81 7.87 -24.41
N ASN A 6 3.51 8.87 -25.26
CA ASN A 6 2.31 9.72 -25.28
C ASN A 6 1.07 9.14 -24.57
N ASN A 7 1.02 9.26 -23.25
CA ASN A 7 -0.19 9.09 -22.44
C ASN A 7 0.06 9.82 -21.12
N SER A 8 -0.57 10.97 -21.01
CA SER A 8 -0.50 11.97 -19.95
C SER A 8 -1.20 11.55 -18.66
N GLU A 9 -0.87 10.38 -18.13
CA GLU A 9 -1.37 9.95 -16.81
C GLU A 9 -0.21 9.57 -15.89
N ASN A 10 0.10 10.49 -14.97
CA ASN A 10 1.00 10.22 -13.85
C ASN A 10 0.40 9.12 -12.96
N LYS A 11 0.77 7.86 -13.19
CA LYS A 11 0.37 6.75 -12.32
C LYS A 11 1.12 6.81 -11.01
N VAL A 12 0.62 7.58 -10.05
CA VAL A 12 1.11 7.60 -8.67
C VAL A 12 0.90 6.22 -8.05
N LEU A 13 1.99 5.59 -7.62
CA LEU A 13 1.92 4.35 -6.86
C LEU A 13 1.42 4.70 -5.44
N LYS A 14 0.12 4.51 -5.20
CA LYS A 14 -0.48 4.74 -3.89
C LYS A 14 -0.18 3.53 -3.00
N LEU A 15 0.56 3.77 -1.92
CA LEU A 15 0.75 2.76 -0.88
C LEU A 15 -0.61 2.44 -0.25
N GLN A 16 -0.81 1.16 0.06
CA GLN A 16 -1.95 0.76 0.89
C GLN A 16 -1.70 1.29 2.30
N THR A 17 -2.52 2.26 2.72
CA THR A 17 -2.61 2.69 4.12
C THR A 17 -3.23 1.56 4.95
N LYS A 18 -3.09 1.63 6.28
CA LYS A 18 -3.76 0.68 7.20
C LYS A 18 -5.24 0.60 6.80
N ASN A 19 -5.76 -0.60 6.50
CA ASN A 19 -7.20 -0.77 6.31
C ASN A 19 -7.87 -0.58 7.67
N ARG A 20 -8.33 0.64 7.92
CA ARG A 20 -8.91 1.07 9.19
C ARG A 20 -10.30 0.49 9.45
N SER A 21 -10.97 -0.14 8.48
CA SER A 21 -12.25 -0.83 8.72
C SER A 21 -12.09 -2.30 9.10
N PHE A 22 -10.89 -2.87 8.98
CA PHE A 22 -10.71 -4.30 9.21
C PHE A 22 -10.96 -4.64 10.69
N GLY A 23 -11.93 -5.51 10.96
CA GLY A 23 -12.32 -5.92 12.31
C GLY A 23 -13.21 -4.93 13.06
N SER A 24 -13.62 -3.82 12.45
CA SER A 24 -14.54 -2.88 13.07
C SER A 24 -15.98 -3.42 13.07
N GLU A 25 -16.73 -3.13 14.13
CA GLU A 25 -18.17 -3.33 14.16
C GLU A 25 -18.95 -2.16 13.53
N LEU A 26 -18.38 -0.96 13.51
CA LEU A 26 -18.87 0.18 12.74
C LEU A 26 -17.66 0.91 12.17
N TYR A 27 -17.72 1.32 10.90
CA TYR A 27 -16.73 2.22 10.32
C TYR A 27 -17.36 3.22 9.35
N LEU A 28 -17.12 4.51 9.61
CA LEU A 28 -17.51 5.63 8.75
C LEU A 28 -16.25 6.34 8.25
N ASP A 29 -15.98 6.21 6.95
CA ASP A 29 -14.74 6.69 6.34
C ASP A 29 -14.78 8.18 5.94
N PHE A 30 -15.98 8.70 5.66
CA PHE A 30 -16.24 10.04 5.09
C PHE A 30 -15.55 10.31 3.74
N GLU A 31 -15.22 9.25 3.00
CA GLU A 31 -14.49 9.36 1.73
C GLU A 31 -15.40 9.73 0.55
N SER A 32 -16.72 9.48 0.67
CA SER A 32 -17.70 9.82 -0.36
C SER A 32 -17.79 11.33 -0.60
N GLY A 33 -17.97 11.73 -1.85
CA GLY A 33 -18.23 13.13 -2.21
C GLY A 33 -19.66 13.58 -1.88
N ASN A 34 -20.57 12.65 -1.59
CA ASN A 34 -21.96 12.94 -1.24
C ASN A 34 -22.31 12.33 0.12
N PRO A 35 -22.68 13.15 1.13
CA PRO A 35 -23.04 12.69 2.46
C PRO A 35 -24.18 11.67 2.50
N SER A 36 -25.13 11.70 1.55
CA SER A 36 -26.24 10.74 1.51
C SER A 36 -25.79 9.30 1.25
N ASP A 37 -24.60 9.14 0.67
CA ASP A 37 -24.05 7.84 0.29
C ASP A 37 -23.23 7.22 1.43
N LEU A 38 -23.11 7.92 2.56
CA LEU A 38 -22.41 7.40 3.73
C LEU A 38 -23.10 6.12 4.21
N LYS A 39 -22.30 5.05 4.27
CA LYS A 39 -22.69 3.76 4.81
C LYS A 39 -21.67 3.33 5.84
N ASP A 40 -22.08 2.46 6.74
CA ASP A 40 -21.16 1.70 7.55
C ASP A 40 -20.39 0.72 6.66
N ALA A 41 -19.08 0.92 6.54
CA ALA A 41 -18.21 0.08 5.71
C ALA A 41 -18.05 -1.34 6.26
N SER A 42 -18.38 -1.58 7.53
CA SER A 42 -18.44 -2.92 8.11
C SER A 42 -19.76 -3.65 7.82
N GLY A 43 -20.81 -2.90 7.48
CA GLY A 43 -22.12 -3.42 7.10
C GLY A 43 -23.05 -3.80 8.25
N ASN A 44 -22.70 -3.52 9.51
CA ASN A 44 -23.49 -3.94 10.67
C ASN A 44 -24.57 -2.94 11.08
N TYR A 45 -24.39 -1.66 10.76
CA TYR A 45 -25.29 -0.59 11.15
C TYR A 45 -25.95 0.13 9.98
N LYS A 46 -27.23 0.45 10.15
CA LYS A 46 -28.00 1.26 9.20
C LYS A 46 -27.85 2.75 9.51
N ILE A 47 -27.35 3.52 8.55
CA ILE A 47 -27.34 4.99 8.60
C ILE A 47 -28.73 5.49 8.22
N LEU A 48 -29.40 6.18 9.16
CA LEU A 48 -30.72 6.76 8.95
C LEU A 48 -30.65 8.14 8.29
N MET A 49 -29.62 8.90 8.65
CA MET A 49 -29.41 10.26 8.18
C MET A 49 -27.93 10.58 8.24
N SER A 50 -27.44 11.28 7.24
CA SER A 50 -26.06 11.76 7.17
C SER A 50 -26.06 13.14 6.52
N SER A 51 -25.57 14.13 7.27
CA SER A 51 -25.48 15.52 6.83
C SER A 51 -24.17 16.12 7.33
N TYR A 52 -23.28 16.47 6.39
CA TYR A 52 -22.01 17.16 6.62
C TYR A 52 -21.55 17.76 5.29
N LEU A 53 -20.50 18.58 5.30
CA LEU A 53 -19.84 19.08 4.10
C LEU A 53 -18.53 18.29 3.93
N PRO A 54 -18.36 17.49 2.86
CA PRO A 54 -17.09 16.83 2.59
C PRO A 54 -15.99 17.88 2.31
N ASP A 55 -14.82 17.74 2.93
CA ASP A 55 -13.70 18.67 2.79
C ASP A 55 -12.42 17.89 2.47
N SER A 56 -11.76 18.21 1.36
CA SER A 56 -10.50 17.57 0.93
C SER A 56 -9.25 18.37 1.29
N GLU A 57 -9.42 19.59 1.81
CA GLU A 57 -8.31 20.47 2.19
C GLU A 57 -7.98 20.33 3.68
N ASN A 58 -9.00 20.30 4.52
CA ASN A 58 -8.84 20.11 5.97
C ASN A 58 -8.97 18.62 6.32
N VAL A 59 -7.89 17.87 6.12
CA VAL A 59 -7.83 16.43 6.39
C VAL A 59 -6.73 16.08 7.40
N PHE A 60 -6.89 14.96 8.11
CA PHE A 60 -5.88 14.42 9.01
C PHE A 60 -5.11 13.27 8.36
N HIS A 61 -5.80 12.20 8.00
CA HIS A 61 -5.22 11.00 7.37
C HIS A 61 -6.03 10.49 6.16
N SER A 62 -7.27 10.94 6.03
CA SER A 62 -8.19 10.54 4.98
C SER A 62 -8.05 11.42 3.72
N LYS A 63 -8.70 11.04 2.61
CA LYS A 63 -8.76 11.91 1.43
C LYS A 63 -9.76 13.05 1.62
N ARG A 64 -10.75 12.83 2.49
CA ARG A 64 -11.77 13.80 2.87
C ARG A 64 -12.10 13.66 4.35
N SER A 65 -12.53 14.76 4.94
CA SER A 65 -13.13 14.80 6.27
C SER A 65 -14.59 15.24 6.18
N ALA A 66 -15.35 14.92 7.23
CA ALA A 66 -16.71 15.41 7.39
C ALA A 66 -16.71 16.72 8.19
N ARG A 67 -17.06 17.83 7.54
CA ARG A 67 -17.24 19.13 8.21
C ARG A 67 -18.68 19.30 8.70
N PHE A 68 -18.83 19.54 9.99
CA PHE A 68 -20.09 19.79 10.67
C PHE A 68 -20.24 21.29 10.99
N SER A 69 -21.48 21.78 10.85
CA SER A 69 -21.89 23.18 11.02
C SER A 69 -22.85 23.35 12.21
N GLY A 70 -22.56 22.66 13.31
CA GLY A 70 -23.39 22.70 14.53
C GLY A 70 -24.69 21.93 14.37
N LYS A 71 -25.78 22.46 14.95
CA LYS A 71 -27.09 21.79 15.05
C LYS A 71 -27.78 21.44 13.72
N ARG A 72 -27.27 21.96 12.59
CA ARG A 72 -27.84 21.72 11.24
C ARG A 72 -27.32 20.45 10.58
N THR A 73 -26.21 19.92 11.08
CA THR A 73 -25.50 18.76 10.52
C THR A 73 -25.42 17.65 11.56
N GLY A 74 -25.07 16.46 11.12
CA GLY A 74 -24.90 15.30 12.00
C GLY A 74 -25.28 14.01 11.31
N ILE A 75 -25.01 12.91 11.99
CA ILE A 75 -25.31 11.56 11.51
C ILE A 75 -26.19 10.87 12.54
N LYS A 76 -27.21 10.17 12.07
CA LYS A 76 -28.08 9.32 12.90
C LYS A 76 -27.93 7.88 12.45
N ILE A 77 -27.61 7.02 13.40
CA ILE A 77 -27.48 5.58 13.20
C ILE A 77 -28.70 4.91 13.86
N ALA A 78 -29.27 3.94 13.17
CA ALA A 78 -30.42 3.20 13.66
C ALA A 78 -30.09 2.48 14.97
N HIS A 79 -31.08 2.38 15.84
CA HIS A 79 -30.99 1.51 17.00
C HIS A 79 -30.87 0.04 16.55
N SER A 80 -30.03 -0.72 17.26
CA SER A 80 -29.92 -2.18 17.11
C SER A 80 -29.83 -2.86 18.48
N TYR A 81 -30.57 -3.94 18.68
CA TYR A 81 -30.49 -4.73 19.92
C TYR A 81 -29.26 -5.64 19.98
N SER A 82 -28.52 -5.82 18.88
CA SER A 82 -27.40 -6.76 18.79
C SER A 82 -26.01 -6.12 18.70
N GLY A 83 -25.91 -4.80 18.51
CA GLY A 83 -24.64 -4.10 18.32
C GLY A 83 -24.12 -3.42 19.60
N LEU A 84 -22.79 -3.29 19.75
CA LEU A 84 -22.09 -2.72 20.89
C LEU A 84 -22.44 -1.25 21.17
N LEU A 85 -22.83 -0.48 20.15
CA LEU A 85 -23.24 0.92 20.31
C LEU A 85 -24.60 1.14 20.97
N THR A 86 -25.48 0.14 20.90
CA THR A 86 -26.91 0.33 21.20
C THR A 86 -27.51 -0.82 22.02
N SER A 87 -26.72 -1.84 22.35
CA SER A 87 -27.16 -2.99 23.15
C SER A 87 -27.64 -2.56 24.53
N LYS A 88 -28.79 -3.11 24.94
CA LYS A 88 -29.33 -2.94 26.30
C LYS A 88 -28.38 -3.42 27.39
N ASP A 89 -27.50 -4.38 27.08
CA ASP A 89 -26.57 -4.98 28.02
C ASP A 89 -25.20 -5.16 27.34
N LEU A 90 -24.20 -4.46 27.88
CA LEU A 90 -22.82 -4.47 27.41
C LEU A 90 -22.04 -5.45 28.25
N THR A 91 -21.76 -6.61 27.68
CA THR A 91 -20.99 -7.68 28.32
C THR A 91 -19.61 -7.89 27.70
N LYS A 92 -19.37 -7.29 26.53
CA LYS A 92 -18.10 -7.38 25.81
C LYS A 92 -17.35 -6.06 25.92
N GLU A 93 -16.04 -6.15 26.05
CA GLU A 93 -15.17 -4.98 25.91
C GLU A 93 -15.15 -4.47 24.46
N PHE A 94 -15.09 -3.16 24.30
CA PHE A 94 -15.03 -2.49 23.00
C PHE A 94 -14.52 -1.07 23.14
N TYR A 95 -14.18 -0.43 22.03
CA TYR A 95 -13.82 0.98 22.01
C TYR A 95 -14.39 1.72 20.81
N ILE A 96 -14.62 3.02 21.01
CA ILE A 96 -15.02 3.98 19.98
C ILE A 96 -13.81 4.87 19.70
N SER A 97 -13.45 5.04 18.43
CA SER A 97 -12.31 5.87 18.02
C SER A 97 -12.69 6.77 16.84
N PHE A 98 -12.26 8.04 16.90
CA PHE A 98 -12.38 8.99 15.78
C PHE A 98 -11.38 10.14 15.93
N SER A 99 -11.09 10.81 14.82
CA SER A 99 -10.27 12.04 14.82
C SER A 99 -11.18 13.24 14.59
N PHE A 100 -10.94 14.36 15.25
CA PHE A 100 -11.74 15.57 15.12
C PHE A 100 -10.90 16.84 15.24
N LEU A 101 -11.29 17.87 14.50
CA LEU A 101 -10.70 19.20 14.53
C LEU A 101 -11.77 20.20 15.01
N PRO A 102 -11.74 20.62 16.28
CA PRO A 102 -12.76 21.53 16.79
C PRO A 102 -12.58 22.91 16.15
N GLY A 103 -13.67 23.46 15.61
CA GLY A 103 -13.73 24.87 15.26
C GLY A 103 -14.03 25.74 16.47
N THR A 104 -14.64 26.91 16.26
CA THR A 104 -15.06 27.79 17.35
C THR A 104 -16.25 27.18 18.11
N VAL A 105 -16.03 26.78 19.36
CA VAL A 105 -17.09 26.30 20.26
C VAL A 105 -17.60 27.49 21.07
N GLU A 106 -18.89 27.81 20.96
CA GLU A 106 -19.49 28.95 21.70
C GLU A 106 -19.70 28.65 23.19
N LYS A 107 -20.11 27.42 23.54
CA LYS A 107 -20.35 27.00 24.94
C LYS A 107 -20.06 25.51 25.13
N ASP A 108 -20.78 24.66 24.41
CA ASP A 108 -20.58 23.23 24.36
C ASP A 108 -20.81 22.68 22.95
N ALA A 109 -20.27 21.49 22.68
CA ALA A 109 -20.45 20.79 21.42
C ALA A 109 -20.52 19.28 21.65
N THR A 110 -21.64 18.66 21.27
CA THR A 110 -21.85 17.21 21.41
C THR A 110 -21.23 16.48 20.23
N LEU A 111 -20.20 15.69 20.50
CA LEU A 111 -19.50 14.88 19.50
C LEU A 111 -20.26 13.59 19.22
N ILE A 112 -20.73 12.92 20.27
CA ILE A 112 -21.56 11.72 20.17
C ILE A 112 -22.56 11.67 21.31
N SER A 113 -23.70 11.07 21.06
CA SER A 113 -24.74 10.90 22.07
C SER A 113 -25.70 9.77 21.72
N LYS A 114 -26.13 9.04 22.74
CA LYS A 114 -27.34 8.23 22.72
C LYS A 114 -28.02 8.42 24.07
N LEU A 115 -29.06 9.25 24.07
CA LEU A 115 -29.77 9.69 25.26
C LEU A 115 -31.25 9.34 25.12
N TYR A 116 -31.81 8.81 26.20
CA TYR A 116 -33.23 8.53 26.35
C TYR A 116 -33.75 9.25 27.59
N GLU A 117 -34.76 10.09 27.40
CA GLU A 117 -35.37 10.87 28.47
C GLU A 117 -36.79 10.37 28.71
N THR A 118 -37.07 9.96 29.95
CA THR A 118 -38.40 9.50 30.35
C THR A 118 -38.63 9.83 31.81
N SER A 119 -39.86 10.23 32.16
CA SER A 119 -40.25 10.52 33.55
C SER A 119 -39.32 11.50 34.28
N GLY A 120 -38.75 12.48 33.55
CA GLY A 120 -37.80 13.47 34.10
C GLY A 120 -36.38 12.96 34.34
N ASN A 121 -36.08 11.70 34.01
CA ASN A 121 -34.75 11.09 34.12
C ASN A 121 -34.08 10.96 32.76
N SER A 122 -32.76 11.14 32.74
CA SER A 122 -31.92 10.89 31.57
C SER A 122 -31.19 9.56 31.70
N TYR A 123 -31.22 8.77 30.62
CA TYR A 123 -30.54 7.49 30.46
C TYR A 123 -29.61 7.52 29.24
N GLY A 124 -28.53 6.76 29.28
CA GLY A 124 -27.59 6.62 28.16
C GLY A 124 -26.33 7.42 28.39
N TRP A 125 -25.73 7.96 27.32
CA TRP A 125 -24.48 8.69 27.46
C TRP A 125 -24.21 9.69 26.34
N ASP A 126 -23.33 10.64 26.65
CA ASP A 126 -22.78 11.60 25.70
C ASP A 126 -21.26 11.75 25.86
N LEU A 127 -20.63 12.24 24.80
CA LEU A 127 -19.30 12.83 24.84
C LEU A 127 -19.37 14.20 24.17
N LYS A 128 -18.93 15.22 24.90
CA LYS A 128 -18.98 16.62 24.48
C LYS A 128 -17.69 17.35 24.75
N ILE A 129 -17.50 18.44 24.01
CA ILE A 129 -16.53 19.48 24.32
C ILE A 129 -17.25 20.50 25.19
N ALA A 130 -16.74 20.76 26.39
CA ALA A 130 -17.23 21.79 27.29
C ALA A 130 -16.06 22.32 28.13
N ASP A 131 -15.97 23.63 28.31
CA ASP A 131 -14.85 24.29 29.00
C ASP A 131 -13.48 23.91 28.40
N ASP A 132 -13.40 23.89 27.06
CA ASP A 132 -12.23 23.46 26.28
C ASP A 132 -11.71 22.05 26.64
N ARG A 133 -12.56 21.18 27.20
CA ARG A 133 -12.21 19.80 27.57
C ARG A 133 -13.22 18.81 27.03
N LEU A 134 -12.78 17.59 26.80
CA LEU A 134 -13.68 16.46 26.59
C LEU A 134 -14.32 16.04 27.91
N LYS A 135 -15.63 15.91 27.90
CA LYS A 135 -16.44 15.40 29.02
C LYS A 135 -17.35 14.29 28.52
N ALA A 136 -17.28 13.13 29.15
CA ALA A 136 -18.20 12.02 28.90
C ALA A 136 -19.13 11.86 30.09
N GLY A 137 -20.44 11.90 29.85
CA GLY A 137 -21.46 11.66 30.86
C GLY A 137 -22.21 10.38 30.57
N PHE A 138 -22.23 9.46 31.54
CA PHE A 138 -23.00 8.22 31.53
C PHE A 138 -24.13 8.36 32.53
N TYR A 139 -25.33 8.67 32.03
CA TYR A 139 -26.50 8.99 32.85
C TYR A 139 -27.32 7.73 33.08
N SER A 140 -27.53 7.36 34.34
CA SER A 140 -28.33 6.20 34.74
C SER A 140 -27.96 4.92 33.97
N PHE A 141 -26.67 4.75 33.68
CA PHE A 141 -26.16 3.77 32.71
C PHE A 141 -25.81 2.42 33.35
N PHE A 142 -25.71 2.39 34.67
CA PHE A 142 -25.37 1.20 35.44
C PHE A 142 -26.54 0.87 36.37
N GLU A 143 -27.14 -0.31 36.24
CA GLU A 143 -28.26 -0.76 37.06
C GLU A 143 -27.76 -1.69 38.17
N THR A 144 -28.18 -1.44 39.41
CA THR A 144 -27.85 -2.29 40.56
C THR A 144 -28.86 -3.43 40.75
N GLU A 145 -28.55 -4.40 41.60
CA GLU A 145 -29.51 -5.45 42.02
C GLU A 145 -30.80 -4.88 42.63
N GLU A 146 -30.67 -3.75 43.33
CA GLU A 146 -31.76 -3.02 43.98
C GLU A 146 -32.59 -2.15 43.01
N LYS A 147 -32.39 -2.30 41.69
CA LYS A 147 -33.04 -1.48 40.65
C LYS A 147 -32.75 0.02 40.77
N ARG A 148 -31.60 0.38 41.36
CA ARG A 148 -31.08 1.75 41.35
C ARG A 148 -30.22 1.96 40.12
N PHE A 149 -30.19 3.20 39.63
CA PHE A 149 -29.36 3.59 38.49
C PHE A 149 -28.24 4.51 38.94
N LEU A 150 -27.01 4.16 38.57
CA LEU A 150 -25.81 4.96 38.85
C LEU A 150 -25.37 5.69 37.58
N SER A 151 -24.76 6.85 37.79
CA SER A 151 -24.17 7.67 36.74
C SER A 151 -22.66 7.81 36.93
N LEU A 152 -21.93 8.03 35.85
CA LEU A 152 -20.48 8.13 35.85
C LEU A 152 -20.05 9.27 34.91
N TYR A 153 -19.03 10.02 35.31
CA TYR A 153 -18.56 11.19 34.57
C TYR A 153 -17.06 11.15 34.40
N LEU A 154 -16.59 11.38 33.18
CA LEU A 154 -15.17 11.57 32.89
C LEU A 154 -14.95 13.00 32.38
N THR A 155 -13.86 13.63 32.83
CA THR A 155 -13.37 14.88 32.27
C THR A 155 -11.90 14.71 31.94
N SER A 156 -11.55 14.93 30.68
CA SER A 156 -10.15 14.92 30.23
C SER A 156 -9.28 15.85 31.08
N ASN A 157 -8.09 15.38 31.41
CA ASN A 157 -7.07 16.15 32.14
C ASN A 157 -6.38 17.22 31.28
N THR A 158 -6.62 17.22 29.97
CA THR A 158 -5.96 18.08 28.99
C THR A 158 -6.97 18.99 28.30
N THR A 159 -6.63 20.26 28.13
CA THR A 159 -7.44 21.20 27.34
C THR A 159 -7.18 21.01 25.85
N LEU A 160 -8.24 21.08 25.06
CA LEU A 160 -8.18 21.03 23.60
C LEU A 160 -7.64 22.35 23.08
N LYS A 161 -6.63 22.26 22.22
CA LYS A 161 -6.16 23.42 21.46
C LYS A 161 -7.08 23.63 20.26
N LYS A 162 -7.49 24.89 20.06
CA LYS A 162 -8.29 25.30 18.89
C LYS A 162 -7.51 25.03 17.60
N ASN A 163 -8.21 24.66 16.54
CA ASN A 163 -7.63 24.39 15.22
C ASN A 163 -6.50 23.35 15.22
N GLN A 164 -6.54 22.38 16.15
CA GLN A 164 -5.66 21.24 16.15
C GLN A 164 -6.46 19.94 16.00
N TRP A 165 -6.01 19.04 15.13
CA TRP A 165 -6.56 17.69 15.05
C TRP A 165 -6.28 16.94 16.35
N ASN A 166 -7.32 16.32 16.89
CA ASN A 166 -7.27 15.50 18.08
C ASN A 166 -7.85 14.13 17.77
N ARG A 167 -7.28 13.09 18.37
CA ARG A 167 -7.80 11.74 18.29
C ARG A 167 -8.37 11.31 19.63
N VAL A 168 -9.60 10.85 19.62
CA VAL A 168 -10.28 10.30 20.80
C VAL A 168 -10.39 8.82 20.66
N LEU A 169 -10.16 8.13 21.77
CA LEU A 169 -10.53 6.75 21.96
C LEU A 169 -11.24 6.60 23.31
N LEU A 170 -12.45 6.07 23.30
CA LEU A 170 -13.25 5.79 24.48
C LEU A 170 -13.40 4.28 24.60
N TYR A 171 -12.78 3.69 25.63
CA TYR A 171 -12.74 2.26 25.88
C TYR A 171 -13.74 1.89 26.98
N PHE A 172 -14.52 0.85 26.72
CA PHE A 172 -15.50 0.27 27.62
C PHE A 172 -15.04 -1.11 28.03
N ASN A 173 -14.88 -1.31 29.34
CA ASN A 173 -14.55 -2.60 29.93
C ASN A 173 -15.63 -2.98 30.96
N PRO A 174 -16.70 -3.66 30.51
CA PRO A 174 -17.78 -4.07 31.41
C PRO A 174 -17.33 -5.01 32.54
N ASN A 175 -16.32 -5.86 32.29
CA ASN A 175 -15.80 -6.80 33.29
C ASN A 175 -15.23 -6.06 34.51
N ASP A 176 -14.45 -5.01 34.26
CA ASP A 176 -13.87 -4.17 35.31
C ASP A 176 -14.78 -2.97 35.67
N ARG A 177 -15.98 -2.90 35.07
CA ARG A 177 -16.98 -1.82 35.26
C ARG A 177 -16.40 -0.44 34.98
N GLU A 178 -15.52 -0.38 34.01
CA GLU A 178 -14.62 0.73 33.78
C GLU A 178 -14.82 1.35 32.40
N ILE A 179 -14.64 2.66 32.35
CA ILE A 179 -14.55 3.43 31.12
C ILE A 179 -13.27 4.26 31.14
N VAL A 180 -12.52 4.24 30.04
CA VAL A 180 -11.25 4.96 29.90
C VAL A 180 -11.29 5.85 28.67
N LEU A 181 -10.96 7.13 28.84
CA LEU A 181 -10.84 8.12 27.78
C LEU A 181 -9.36 8.36 27.48
N TYR A 182 -8.96 8.08 26.24
CA TYR A 182 -7.67 8.44 25.68
C TYR A 182 -7.81 9.62 24.74
N LEU A 183 -6.86 10.54 24.81
CA LEU A 183 -6.71 11.69 23.92
C LEU A 183 -5.30 11.67 23.34
N ASN A 184 -5.19 11.64 22.01
CA ASN A 184 -3.91 11.63 21.28
C ASN A 184 -2.97 10.52 21.77
N GLY A 185 -3.50 9.29 21.87
CA GLY A 185 -2.76 8.09 22.29
C GLY A 185 -2.42 8.00 23.78
N LYS A 186 -2.76 9.00 24.61
CA LYS A 186 -2.50 9.02 26.06
C LYS A 186 -3.79 8.93 26.85
N GLU A 187 -3.74 8.22 27.98
CA GLU A 187 -4.87 8.20 28.91
C GLU A 187 -5.09 9.60 29.48
N SER A 188 -6.32 10.08 29.40
CA SER A 188 -6.71 11.43 29.83
C SER A 188 -7.71 11.41 30.98
N ALA A 189 -8.54 10.38 31.09
CA ALA A 189 -9.44 10.17 32.21
C ALA A 189 -9.85 8.70 32.32
N ARG A 190 -10.20 8.26 33.52
CA ARG A 190 -10.69 6.92 33.85
C ARG A 190 -11.71 7.02 34.97
N ALA A 191 -12.76 6.22 34.90
CA ALA A 191 -13.69 6.06 35.99
C ALA A 191 -14.31 4.66 35.95
N ALA A 192 -14.60 4.12 37.14
CA ALA A 192 -15.20 2.81 37.30
C ALA A 192 -16.27 2.84 38.39
N VAL A 193 -17.26 1.94 38.28
CA VAL A 193 -18.20 1.70 39.38
C VAL A 193 -17.53 0.79 40.41
N PRO A 194 -17.48 1.16 41.71
CA PRO A 194 -16.83 0.36 42.74
C PRO A 194 -17.36 -1.08 42.79
N ALA A 195 -16.47 -2.03 43.08
CA ALA A 195 -16.83 -3.44 43.21
C ALA A 195 -17.91 -3.69 44.29
N SER A 196 -17.99 -2.82 45.30
CA SER A 196 -18.99 -2.87 46.37
C SER A 196 -20.42 -2.61 45.92
N GLN A 197 -20.62 -2.05 44.72
CA GLN A 197 -21.95 -1.88 44.12
C GLN A 197 -22.28 -3.13 43.29
N ASN A 198 -23.29 -3.91 43.67
CA ASN A 198 -23.68 -5.07 42.87
C ASN A 198 -24.45 -4.61 41.63
N LEU A 199 -23.82 -4.74 40.45
CA LEU A 199 -24.44 -4.38 39.17
C LEU A 199 -25.14 -5.59 38.55
N THR A 200 -26.36 -5.37 38.05
CA THR A 200 -27.09 -6.33 37.24
C THR A 200 -27.00 -6.04 35.74
N ARG A 201 -26.75 -4.78 35.36
CA ARG A 201 -26.65 -4.37 33.95
C ARG A 201 -25.75 -3.17 33.76
N ILE A 202 -25.02 -3.15 32.65
CA ILE A 202 -24.32 -1.97 32.13
C ILE A 202 -24.83 -1.72 30.72
N GLY A 203 -25.44 -0.57 30.46
CA GLY A 203 -25.95 -0.28 29.12
C GLY A 203 -27.18 0.60 29.09
N PHE A 204 -27.88 0.58 27.95
CA PHE A 204 -29.04 1.41 27.72
C PHE A 204 -30.29 0.89 28.43
N HIS A 205 -31.22 1.81 28.72
CA HIS A 205 -32.52 1.48 29.28
C HIS A 205 -33.26 0.48 28.36
N ALA A 206 -34.03 -0.45 28.94
CA ALA A 206 -34.65 -1.54 28.18
C ALA A 206 -35.60 -1.05 27.07
N ASP A 207 -36.28 0.06 27.30
CA ASP A 207 -37.22 0.68 26.35
C ASP A 207 -36.56 1.71 25.41
N ASP A 208 -35.23 1.87 25.48
CA ASP A 208 -34.52 2.88 24.70
C ASP A 208 -34.34 2.48 23.22
N THR A 209 -35.27 2.95 22.39
CA THR A 209 -35.22 2.82 20.92
C THR A 209 -34.57 4.01 20.20
N THR A 210 -33.97 4.94 20.95
CA THR A 210 -33.39 6.16 20.37
C THR A 210 -32.16 5.86 19.50
N SER A 211 -32.01 6.63 18.43
CA SER A 211 -30.87 6.57 17.51
C SER A 211 -29.56 6.98 18.17
N PHE A 212 -28.45 6.32 17.83
CA PHE A 212 -27.12 6.83 18.14
C PHE A 212 -26.80 8.03 17.22
N ARG A 213 -26.22 9.09 17.76
CA ARG A 213 -25.98 10.34 17.04
C ARG A 213 -24.52 10.74 17.09
N ILE A 214 -24.02 11.23 15.96
CA ILE A 214 -22.68 11.79 15.80
C ILE A 214 -22.83 13.25 15.38
N ALA A 215 -22.05 14.12 16.01
CA ALA A 215 -21.90 15.54 15.74
C ALA A 215 -23.21 16.36 15.81
N SER A 216 -24.10 16.02 16.76
CA SER A 216 -25.44 16.61 16.92
C SER A 216 -25.46 18.15 17.06
N SER A 217 -24.41 18.72 17.65
CA SER A 217 -24.24 20.18 17.81
C SER A 217 -22.80 20.62 17.53
N TYR A 218 -21.99 19.75 16.94
CA TYR A 218 -20.58 19.97 16.77
C TYR A 218 -20.27 20.86 15.56
N TYR A 219 -19.38 21.83 15.76
CA TYR A 219 -18.83 22.69 14.72
C TYR A 219 -17.34 22.36 14.55
N GLY A 220 -16.96 21.81 13.40
CA GLY A 220 -15.60 21.36 13.15
C GLY A 220 -15.54 20.21 12.15
N TRP A 221 -14.41 19.52 12.08
CA TRP A 221 -14.20 18.39 11.17
C TRP A 221 -14.06 17.09 11.94
N MET A 222 -14.38 15.96 11.30
CA MET A 222 -14.21 14.61 11.83
C MET A 222 -13.71 13.65 10.74
N GLU A 223 -12.91 12.67 11.14
CA GLU A 223 -12.44 11.57 10.29
C GLU A 223 -12.50 10.22 11.01
N ASN A 224 -12.70 9.16 10.22
CA ASN A 224 -12.51 7.76 10.61
C ASN A 224 -13.26 7.37 11.90
N PHE A 225 -14.57 7.61 11.92
CA PHE A 225 -15.40 7.22 13.07
C PHE A 225 -15.58 5.71 13.09
N SER A 226 -15.23 5.09 14.22
CA SER A 226 -15.10 3.65 14.29
C SER A 226 -15.46 3.07 15.64
N VAL A 227 -15.92 1.82 15.64
CA VAL A 227 -16.19 1.01 16.81
C VAL A 227 -15.56 -0.35 16.60
N PHE A 228 -14.80 -0.82 17.59
CA PHE A 228 -14.10 -2.10 17.52
C PHE A 228 -14.38 -2.93 18.76
N PRO A 229 -14.59 -4.25 18.61
CA PRO A 229 -14.60 -5.16 19.75
C PRO A 229 -13.18 -5.32 20.33
N GLY A 230 -13.10 -5.62 21.63
CA GLY A 230 -11.85 -5.95 22.31
C GLY A 230 -11.13 -4.76 22.94
N LYS A 231 -9.95 -5.06 23.49
CA LYS A 231 -9.05 -4.08 24.10
C LYS A 231 -8.29 -3.26 23.05
N PRO A 232 -8.24 -1.91 23.17
CA PRO A 232 -7.49 -1.07 22.24
C PRO A 232 -5.98 -1.15 22.47
N ASN A 233 -5.21 -0.83 21.43
CA ASN A 233 -3.82 -0.37 21.55
C ASN A 233 -3.76 1.13 21.15
N PRO A 234 -3.92 2.06 22.11
CA PRO A 234 -4.13 3.48 21.85
C PRO A 234 -3.01 4.13 21.02
N SER A 235 -1.75 3.73 21.22
CA SER A 235 -0.62 4.30 20.51
C SER A 235 -0.55 3.83 19.06
N SER A 236 -0.91 2.58 18.78
CA SER A 236 -0.93 2.05 17.40
C SER A 236 -2.12 2.54 16.56
N GLU A 237 -3.16 3.06 17.21
CA GLU A 237 -4.34 3.58 16.51
C GLU A 237 -4.14 5.00 15.98
N ASP A 238 -3.19 5.75 16.51
CA ASP A 238 -2.92 7.16 16.16
C ASP A 238 -2.02 7.33 14.93
N THR A 239 -1.57 6.25 14.31
CA THR A 239 -0.54 6.28 13.27
C THR A 239 -1.16 6.11 11.88
N SER A 240 -0.57 6.73 10.85
CA SER A 240 -1.07 6.64 9.47
C SER A 240 -0.67 5.33 8.80
N PHE A 241 0.52 4.84 9.13
CA PHE A 241 1.12 3.63 8.58
C PHE A 241 1.25 2.56 9.68
N PRO A 242 1.26 1.27 9.32
CA PRO A 242 1.61 0.21 10.26
C PRO A 242 3.00 0.49 10.85
N GLY A 243 3.11 0.58 12.17
CA GLY A 243 4.42 0.69 12.84
C GLY A 243 5.13 -0.68 12.91
N GLN A 244 6.23 -0.72 13.67
CA GLN A 244 6.90 -1.98 14.00
C GLN A 244 6.30 -2.55 15.28
N ASN A 245 5.92 -3.84 15.25
CA ASN A 245 5.50 -4.53 16.45
C ASN A 245 6.73 -5.15 17.10
N PHE A 246 7.10 -4.67 18.28
CA PHE A 246 8.23 -5.20 19.04
C PHE A 246 7.71 -6.13 20.13
N ASP A 247 8.14 -7.38 20.08
CA ASP A 247 7.91 -8.36 21.12
C ASP A 247 9.08 -8.30 22.11
N SER A 248 8.76 -7.86 23.33
CA SER A 248 9.74 -7.73 24.42
C SER A 248 10.21 -9.08 24.97
N GLU A 249 9.43 -10.15 24.83
CA GLU A 249 9.78 -11.48 25.34
C GLU A 249 10.76 -12.18 24.40
N THR A 250 10.52 -12.10 23.09
CA THR A 250 11.39 -12.72 22.08
C THR A 250 12.49 -11.78 21.58
N HIS A 251 12.46 -10.49 21.97
CA HIS A 251 13.30 -9.42 21.42
C HIS A 251 13.24 -9.34 19.88
N THR A 252 12.12 -9.74 19.28
CA THR A 252 11.93 -9.70 17.83
C THR A 252 11.04 -8.52 17.43
N SER A 253 11.27 -8.02 16.21
CA SER A 253 10.45 -6.95 15.63
C SER A 253 9.81 -7.43 14.34
N GLU A 254 8.49 -7.35 14.25
CA GLU A 254 7.75 -7.58 13.02
C GLU A 254 7.42 -6.24 12.35
N SER A 255 7.54 -6.20 11.02
CA SER A 255 7.24 -5.00 10.23
C SER A 255 6.43 -5.37 9.00
N LYS A 256 5.36 -4.61 8.73
CA LYS A 256 4.62 -4.71 7.47
C LYS A 256 5.25 -3.78 6.44
N PHE A 257 5.34 -4.25 5.20
CA PHE A 257 5.87 -3.46 4.08
C PHE A 257 4.73 -3.10 3.14
N GLY A 258 4.69 -1.84 2.71
CA GLY A 258 3.99 -1.48 1.47
C GLY A 258 4.78 -2.02 0.28
N ILE A 259 4.12 -2.60 -0.72
CA ILE A 259 4.81 -3.17 -1.89
C ILE A 259 4.25 -2.54 -3.17
N GLY A 260 5.13 -2.02 -4.00
CA GLY A 260 4.84 -1.60 -5.37
C GLY A 260 5.53 -2.51 -6.37
N ILE A 261 4.80 -3.01 -7.36
CA ILE A 261 5.33 -3.88 -8.43
C ILE A 261 4.92 -3.30 -9.77
N SER A 262 5.86 -3.22 -10.72
CA SER A 262 5.58 -2.77 -12.07
C SER A 262 4.97 -3.86 -12.94
N PRO A 263 4.33 -3.51 -14.07
CA PRO A 263 4.18 -4.46 -15.18
C PRO A 263 5.54 -4.99 -15.66
N VAL A 264 5.51 -6.08 -16.40
CA VAL A 264 6.70 -6.55 -17.13
C VAL A 264 6.86 -5.71 -18.39
N TYR A 265 7.95 -4.97 -18.46
CA TYR A 265 8.29 -4.14 -19.61
C TYR A 265 9.16 -4.92 -20.59
N LYS A 266 9.27 -4.38 -21.80
CA LYS A 266 10.04 -4.96 -22.91
C LYS A 266 10.96 -3.90 -23.50
N SER A 267 12.26 -4.19 -23.61
CA SER A 267 13.21 -3.36 -24.35
C SER A 267 13.07 -3.56 -25.85
N LYS A 268 13.69 -2.68 -26.64
CA LYS A 268 13.56 -2.71 -28.10
C LYS A 268 14.23 -3.94 -28.69
N TYR A 269 15.42 -4.26 -28.22
CA TYR A 269 16.24 -5.39 -28.70
C TYR A 269 16.33 -6.52 -27.67
N SER A 270 16.63 -7.73 -28.14
CA SER A 270 16.66 -8.95 -27.31
C SER A 270 17.82 -9.03 -26.32
N SER A 271 18.82 -8.17 -26.48
CA SER A 271 20.05 -8.15 -25.70
C SER A 271 20.29 -6.72 -25.21
N SER A 272 19.73 -6.40 -24.05
CA SER A 272 19.95 -5.15 -23.34
C SER A 272 20.68 -5.42 -22.03
N PHE A 273 21.50 -4.48 -21.56
CA PHE A 273 22.27 -4.61 -20.33
C PHE A 273 21.95 -3.46 -19.39
N LEU A 274 21.60 -3.79 -18.16
CA LEU A 274 21.14 -2.80 -17.19
C LEU A 274 22.35 -2.14 -16.56
N GLU A 275 22.45 -0.82 -16.68
CA GLU A 275 23.65 -0.09 -16.24
C GLU A 275 23.40 0.63 -14.93
N GLU A 276 22.25 1.30 -14.83
CA GLU A 276 22.00 2.26 -13.77
C GLU A 276 20.51 2.40 -13.44
N VAL A 277 20.23 2.70 -12.18
CA VAL A 277 18.93 3.21 -11.75
C VAL A 277 19.07 4.61 -11.18
N GLN A 278 18.19 5.50 -11.61
CA GLN A 278 17.98 6.79 -11.00
C GLN A 278 16.65 6.79 -10.23
N LEU A 279 16.68 7.29 -9.00
CA LEU A 279 15.53 7.37 -8.10
C LEU A 279 15.27 8.82 -7.71
N LYS A 280 14.01 9.24 -7.73
CA LYS A 280 13.57 10.46 -7.03
C LYS A 280 12.72 10.04 -5.85
N ALA A 281 13.25 10.11 -4.64
CA ALA A 281 12.61 9.53 -3.45
C ALA A 281 12.92 10.29 -2.17
N VAL A 282 11.92 10.48 -1.30
CA VAL A 282 12.14 11.03 0.05
C VAL A 282 12.16 9.85 1.02
N VAL A 283 13.25 9.67 1.76
CA VAL A 283 13.39 8.58 2.74
C VAL A 283 13.58 9.20 4.14
N PRO A 284 12.51 9.32 4.94
CA PRO A 284 12.61 9.83 6.31
C PRO A 284 13.54 9.01 7.20
N THR A 285 14.14 9.64 8.21
CA THR A 285 14.94 8.95 9.23
C THR A 285 14.15 7.80 9.87
N SER A 286 14.83 6.69 10.14
CA SER A 286 14.26 5.47 10.75
C SER A 286 13.22 4.74 9.90
N SER A 287 12.99 5.18 8.66
CA SER A 287 12.21 4.46 7.64
C SER A 287 13.15 3.76 6.65
N ALA A 288 12.64 2.87 5.79
CA ALA A 288 13.47 2.18 4.81
C ALA A 288 12.76 1.95 3.48
N LEU A 289 13.51 2.15 2.38
CA LEU A 289 13.13 1.81 1.02
C LEU A 289 13.95 0.60 0.57
N GLU A 290 13.31 -0.41 0.00
CA GLU A 290 13.99 -1.53 -0.66
C GLU A 290 13.63 -1.52 -2.14
N LEU A 291 14.61 -1.69 -3.01
CA LEU A 291 14.42 -1.76 -4.45
C LEU A 291 14.96 -3.07 -5.01
N TYR A 292 14.15 -3.69 -5.84
CA TYR A 292 14.45 -4.94 -6.51
C TYR A 292 14.18 -4.80 -8.01
N LEU A 293 15.00 -5.47 -8.80
CA LEU A 293 14.86 -5.59 -10.24
C LEU A 293 14.91 -7.04 -10.63
N ARG A 294 14.28 -7.38 -11.74
CA ARG A 294 14.53 -8.68 -12.38
C ARG A 294 14.46 -8.53 -13.88
N VAL A 295 15.25 -9.33 -14.56
CA VAL A 295 15.44 -9.24 -16.00
C VAL A 295 15.48 -10.63 -16.62
N SER A 296 15.04 -10.75 -17.87
CA SER A 296 15.03 -12.02 -18.60
C SER A 296 15.12 -11.80 -20.11
N PRO A 297 15.82 -12.66 -20.87
CA PRO A 297 15.78 -12.66 -22.33
C PRO A 297 14.43 -13.16 -22.89
N VAL A 298 13.69 -13.97 -22.12
CA VAL A 298 12.40 -14.56 -22.48
C VAL A 298 11.24 -13.91 -21.70
N PRO A 299 10.02 -13.87 -22.27
CA PRO A 299 8.88 -13.28 -21.58
C PRO A 299 8.55 -14.03 -20.29
N PHE A 300 8.09 -13.30 -19.27
CA PHE A 300 7.62 -13.85 -17.99
C PHE A 300 6.41 -13.06 -17.48
N THR A 301 5.66 -13.62 -16.54
CA THR A 301 4.47 -12.97 -15.97
C THR A 301 4.81 -12.15 -14.74
N PRO A 302 4.08 -11.06 -14.43
CA PRO A 302 4.39 -10.20 -13.29
C PRO A 302 4.52 -10.90 -11.93
N ASN A 303 3.83 -12.04 -11.75
CA ASN A 303 3.75 -12.79 -10.48
C ASN A 303 4.50 -14.13 -10.51
N SER A 304 5.24 -14.45 -11.59
CA SER A 304 6.03 -15.68 -11.65
C SER A 304 7.15 -15.68 -10.61
N GLU A 305 7.53 -16.87 -10.12
CA GLU A 305 8.67 -17.03 -9.20
C GLU A 305 10.03 -16.78 -9.88
N SER A 306 10.11 -17.01 -11.19
CA SER A 306 11.28 -16.77 -12.03
C SER A 306 10.99 -15.70 -13.09
N PRO A 307 11.93 -14.80 -13.44
CA PRO A 307 13.31 -14.71 -12.97
C PRO A 307 13.41 -14.20 -11.52
N ALA A 308 14.53 -14.52 -10.87
CA ALA A 308 14.81 -14.12 -9.49
C ALA A 308 15.02 -12.60 -9.35
N TRP A 309 14.68 -12.07 -8.17
CA TRP A 309 14.82 -10.66 -7.85
C TRP A 309 16.25 -10.30 -7.44
N ILE A 310 16.82 -9.33 -8.13
CA ILE A 310 18.10 -8.67 -7.87
C ILE A 310 17.83 -7.51 -6.91
N GLY A 311 18.33 -7.61 -5.68
CA GLY A 311 18.26 -6.50 -4.71
C GLY A 311 19.27 -5.41 -5.01
N ILE A 312 18.84 -4.15 -5.04
CA ILE A 312 19.72 -2.99 -5.14
C ILE A 312 20.07 -2.52 -3.73
N ASP A 313 21.37 -2.35 -3.45
CA ASP A 313 21.83 -1.89 -2.14
C ASP A 313 21.59 -0.38 -1.97
N LEU A 314 20.57 -0.04 -1.20
CA LEU A 314 20.23 1.36 -0.87
C LEU A 314 20.79 1.82 0.48
N ARG A 315 21.63 1.02 1.16
CA ARG A 315 22.16 1.40 2.50
C ARG A 315 23.07 2.62 2.46
N LYS A 316 23.67 2.90 1.31
CA LYS A 316 24.49 4.09 1.04
C LYS A 316 23.80 5.02 0.03
N LEU A 317 22.48 5.10 0.08
CA LEU A 317 21.68 5.90 -0.86
C LEU A 317 22.17 7.36 -0.92
N GLU A 318 22.46 7.96 0.23
CA GLU A 318 23.00 9.34 0.31
C GLU A 318 24.30 9.54 -0.48
N ASN A 319 25.17 8.52 -0.55
CA ASN A 319 26.41 8.61 -1.34
C ASN A 319 26.13 8.64 -2.85
N SER A 320 24.93 8.25 -3.26
CA SER A 320 24.47 8.24 -4.65
C SER A 320 23.67 9.49 -5.00
N LYS A 321 23.53 10.45 -4.07
CA LYS A 321 22.78 11.68 -4.28
C LYS A 321 23.46 12.54 -5.34
N ILE A 322 22.68 13.03 -6.30
CA ILE A 322 23.17 13.94 -7.34
C ILE A 322 23.03 15.37 -6.81
N ASP A 323 24.08 16.17 -6.94
CA ASP A 323 24.00 17.61 -6.79
C ASP A 323 23.21 18.20 -7.97
N SER A 324 21.92 18.46 -7.74
CA SER A 324 20.97 18.98 -8.72
C SER A 324 20.11 20.06 -8.07
N LEU A 325 19.56 20.96 -8.89
CA LEU A 325 18.56 21.94 -8.46
C LEU A 325 17.27 21.25 -7.97
N GLU A 326 17.02 20.01 -8.39
CA GLU A 326 15.95 19.18 -7.87
C GLU A 326 16.46 18.31 -6.70
N PRO A 327 15.91 18.46 -5.48
CA PRO A 327 16.33 17.66 -4.33
C PRO A 327 15.89 16.18 -4.48
N ASP A 328 16.60 15.33 -3.74
CA ASP A 328 16.25 13.91 -3.50
C ASP A 328 16.31 13.01 -4.74
N ILE A 329 17.26 13.31 -5.63
CA ILE A 329 17.60 12.47 -6.78
C ILE A 329 18.86 11.67 -6.47
N TYR A 330 18.81 10.36 -6.69
CA TYR A 330 19.91 9.42 -6.47
C TYR A 330 20.21 8.63 -7.74
N ARG A 331 21.49 8.44 -8.03
CA ARG A 331 22.00 7.73 -9.23
C ARG A 331 22.86 6.55 -8.81
N ILE A 332 22.38 5.33 -9.07
CA ILE A 332 22.93 4.11 -8.52
C ILE A 332 23.44 3.20 -9.66
N PRO A 333 24.76 3.07 -9.82
CA PRO A 333 25.35 2.11 -10.76
C PRO A 333 25.06 0.67 -10.32
N LEU A 334 24.67 -0.19 -11.26
CA LEU A 334 24.24 -1.56 -10.95
C LEU A 334 25.34 -2.61 -11.04
N LYS A 335 26.52 -2.24 -11.54
CA LYS A 335 27.68 -3.14 -11.68
C LYS A 335 27.92 -3.97 -10.40
N TYR A 336 27.91 -3.34 -9.22
CA TYR A 336 28.14 -4.03 -7.96
C TYR A 336 27.00 -4.96 -7.56
N SER A 337 25.75 -4.50 -7.67
CA SER A 337 24.56 -5.30 -7.37
C SER A 337 24.46 -6.53 -8.27
N LEU A 338 24.77 -6.39 -9.55
CA LEU A 338 24.78 -7.49 -10.53
C LEU A 338 25.89 -8.50 -10.25
N LYS A 339 27.13 -8.03 -9.99
CA LYS A 339 28.24 -8.93 -9.61
C LYS A 339 27.91 -9.76 -8.36
N LYS A 340 27.39 -9.09 -7.31
CA LYS A 340 26.98 -9.75 -6.08
C LYS A 340 25.88 -10.78 -6.31
N PHE A 341 24.86 -10.42 -7.10
CA PHE A 341 23.76 -11.32 -7.44
C PHE A 341 24.22 -12.55 -8.22
N LEU A 342 25.14 -12.38 -9.17
CA LEU A 342 25.68 -13.46 -9.99
C LEU A 342 26.78 -14.29 -9.28
N GLY A 343 27.26 -13.86 -8.12
CA GLY A 343 28.35 -14.53 -7.41
C GLY A 343 29.69 -14.47 -8.14
N ILE A 344 29.90 -13.45 -8.99
CA ILE A 344 31.12 -13.31 -9.80
C ILE A 344 32.03 -12.20 -9.28
N THR A 345 33.34 -12.44 -9.33
CA THR A 345 34.38 -11.49 -8.90
C THR A 345 35.02 -10.75 -10.09
N GLU A 346 34.94 -11.32 -11.29
CA GLU A 346 35.55 -10.76 -12.51
C GLU A 346 34.88 -9.46 -13.00
N ASP A 347 35.65 -8.62 -13.68
CA ASP A 347 35.17 -7.44 -14.41
C ASP A 347 34.61 -7.81 -15.79
N LYS A 348 33.56 -8.62 -15.81
CA LYS A 348 32.71 -8.71 -17.01
C LYS A 348 31.77 -7.51 -17.01
N THR A 349 31.81 -6.71 -18.07
CA THR A 349 31.00 -5.48 -18.22
C THR A 349 29.55 -5.77 -18.61
N ASP A 350 29.30 -6.96 -19.18
CA ASP A 350 28.04 -7.29 -19.86
C ASP A 350 27.33 -8.40 -19.07
N LEU A 351 26.82 -8.02 -17.91
CA LEU A 351 26.17 -8.93 -16.97
C LEU A 351 24.66 -8.96 -17.23
N LEU A 352 24.12 -10.17 -17.47
CA LEU A 352 22.68 -10.45 -17.63
C LEU A 352 22.00 -9.72 -18.81
N PRO A 353 22.12 -10.23 -20.05
CA PRO A 353 21.36 -9.70 -21.17
C PRO A 353 19.86 -9.91 -20.95
N PHE A 354 19.06 -8.92 -21.33
CA PHE A 354 17.62 -9.00 -21.19
C PHE A 354 16.84 -8.40 -22.34
N ARG A 355 15.60 -8.86 -22.46
CA ARG A 355 14.55 -8.25 -23.27
C ARG A 355 13.38 -7.79 -22.42
N TYR A 356 13.11 -8.50 -21.33
CA TYR A 356 12.00 -8.25 -20.42
C TYR A 356 12.53 -7.87 -19.05
N TYR A 357 11.93 -6.88 -18.42
CA TYR A 357 12.35 -6.41 -17.10
C TYR A 357 11.17 -5.97 -16.24
N GLN A 358 11.34 -6.04 -14.93
CA GLN A 358 10.35 -5.63 -13.95
C GLN A 358 11.06 -5.08 -12.72
N TRP A 359 10.44 -4.11 -12.05
CA TRP A 359 10.91 -3.60 -10.78
C TRP A 359 9.88 -3.84 -9.67
N ARG A 360 10.38 -3.94 -8.44
CA ARG A 360 9.59 -4.04 -7.20
C ARG A 360 10.22 -3.16 -6.14
N VAL A 361 9.39 -2.41 -5.44
CA VAL A 361 9.79 -1.53 -4.35
C VAL A 361 9.06 -1.96 -3.08
N LYS A 362 9.76 -1.98 -1.95
CA LYS A 362 9.12 -2.11 -0.64
C LYS A 362 9.35 -0.86 0.19
N PHE A 363 8.32 -0.48 0.94
CA PHE A 363 8.28 0.70 1.79
C PHE A 363 8.08 0.25 3.22
N LYS A 364 9.01 0.62 4.09
CA LYS A 364 8.93 0.42 5.54
C LYS A 364 8.82 1.78 6.21
N SER A 365 7.75 1.97 6.97
CA SER A 365 7.54 3.12 7.85
C SER A 365 8.58 3.18 8.97
N ASP A 366 8.65 4.34 9.64
CA ASP A 366 9.36 4.47 10.90
C ASP A 366 8.77 3.55 12.00
N PRO A 367 9.50 3.26 13.10
CA PRO A 367 9.00 2.40 14.17
C PRO A 367 7.63 2.82 14.71
N SER A 368 7.39 4.14 14.76
CA SER A 368 6.11 4.72 15.18
C SER A 368 5.02 4.75 14.11
N GLY A 369 5.26 4.38 12.85
CA GLY A 369 4.22 4.40 11.80
C GLY A 369 3.72 5.80 11.41
N ASN A 370 4.44 6.86 11.78
CA ASN A 370 4.11 8.26 11.52
C ASN A 370 4.63 8.74 10.17
N LYS A 371 5.75 8.18 9.71
CA LYS A 371 6.43 8.57 8.47
C LYS A 371 6.71 7.33 7.62
N THR A 372 6.65 7.48 6.31
CA THR A 372 6.99 6.43 5.35
C THR A 372 7.83 7.03 4.21
N PRO A 373 8.67 6.24 3.52
CA PRO A 373 9.33 6.72 2.32
C PRO A 373 8.33 7.03 1.22
N GLU A 374 8.67 8.02 0.40
CA GLU A 374 7.93 8.40 -0.80
C GLU A 374 8.81 8.17 -2.03
N LEU A 375 8.26 7.53 -3.06
CA LEU A 375 8.94 7.32 -4.33
C LEU A 375 8.18 8.09 -5.43
N LYS A 376 8.83 9.09 -6.01
CA LYS A 376 8.27 9.96 -7.05
C LYS A 376 8.61 9.47 -8.46
N ASN A 377 9.82 8.96 -8.67
CA ASN A 377 10.27 8.49 -9.98
C ASN A 377 11.31 7.35 -9.86
N ILE A 378 11.25 6.40 -10.79
CA ILE A 378 12.31 5.42 -11.09
C ILE A 378 12.62 5.55 -12.56
N SER A 379 13.89 5.76 -12.90
CA SER A 379 14.38 5.73 -14.27
C SER A 379 15.48 4.68 -14.39
N LEU A 380 15.38 3.83 -15.41
CA LEU A 380 16.34 2.76 -15.68
C LEU A 380 17.13 3.14 -16.93
N THR A 381 18.46 3.14 -16.81
CA THR A 381 19.35 3.29 -17.95
C THR A 381 19.91 1.92 -18.30
N PHE A 382 19.77 1.56 -19.57
CA PHE A 382 20.33 0.35 -20.12
C PHE A 382 20.93 0.62 -21.49
N ARG A 383 21.99 -0.13 -21.78
CA ARG A 383 22.62 -0.15 -23.10
C ARG A 383 22.01 -1.28 -23.90
N GLU A 384 21.47 -0.95 -25.07
CA GLU A 384 21.01 -1.93 -26.02
C GLU A 384 22.15 -2.35 -26.96
N THR A 385 22.28 -3.65 -27.23
CA THR A 385 23.14 -4.10 -28.32
C THR A 385 22.34 -4.13 -29.61
N ASN A 386 22.90 -3.52 -30.66
CA ASN A 386 22.32 -3.60 -31.98
C ASN A 386 22.16 -5.07 -32.41
N PRO A 387 21.08 -5.41 -33.12
CA PRO A 387 20.94 -6.75 -33.67
C PRO A 387 22.04 -6.99 -34.70
N PRO A 388 22.47 -8.24 -34.88
CA PRO A 388 23.52 -8.53 -35.84
C PRO A 388 23.16 -8.11 -37.26
N VAL A 389 24.16 -7.69 -38.03
CA VAL A 389 23.99 -7.32 -39.43
C VAL A 389 23.38 -8.47 -40.24
N ARG A 390 22.49 -8.13 -41.17
CA ARG A 390 21.86 -9.15 -42.02
C ARG A 390 22.93 -9.90 -42.82
N PRO A 391 22.94 -11.25 -42.82
CA PRO A 391 23.86 -12.00 -43.66
C PRO A 391 23.61 -11.68 -45.14
N LEU A 392 24.69 -11.60 -45.92
CA LEU A 392 24.64 -11.21 -47.33
C LEU A 392 25.04 -12.38 -48.23
N GLY A 393 24.47 -12.38 -49.44
CA GLY A 393 24.87 -13.32 -50.50
C GLY A 393 24.46 -14.76 -50.23
N LEU A 394 23.30 -14.98 -49.58
CA LEU A 394 22.71 -16.32 -49.48
C LEU A 394 22.40 -16.84 -50.88
N LYS A 395 23.02 -17.96 -51.26
CA LYS A 395 22.77 -18.65 -52.53
C LYS A 395 22.91 -20.16 -52.36
N VAL A 396 22.42 -20.90 -53.35
CA VAL A 396 22.67 -22.34 -53.47
C VAL A 396 24.09 -22.54 -53.98
N ALA A 397 24.85 -23.45 -53.36
CA ALA A 397 26.19 -23.82 -53.79
C ALA A 397 26.11 -24.69 -55.05
N GLU A 398 26.92 -24.36 -56.05
CA GLU A 398 26.86 -24.94 -57.41
C GLU A 398 27.22 -26.44 -57.48
N ASN A 399 27.85 -27.01 -56.44
CA ASN A 399 28.31 -28.41 -56.38
C ASN A 399 27.73 -29.21 -55.18
N GLY A 400 26.49 -28.92 -54.77
CA GLY A 400 25.88 -29.47 -53.56
C GLY A 400 25.13 -30.80 -53.69
N VAL A 401 25.14 -31.42 -54.87
CA VAL A 401 24.39 -32.66 -55.14
C VAL A 401 25.36 -33.84 -55.15
N ASP A 402 25.11 -34.81 -54.30
CA ASP A 402 25.83 -36.08 -54.20
C ASP A 402 24.81 -37.19 -54.49
N ASP A 403 25.26 -38.37 -54.92
CA ASP A 403 24.42 -39.47 -55.41
C ASP A 403 23.53 -40.13 -54.31
N SER A 404 23.49 -39.56 -53.10
CA SER A 404 22.79 -40.07 -51.92
C SER A 404 21.43 -39.40 -51.63
N GLY A 405 20.87 -38.67 -52.59
CA GLY A 405 19.51 -38.09 -52.56
C GLY A 405 19.46 -36.57 -52.75
N PRO A 406 18.26 -35.96 -52.90
CA PRO A 406 18.12 -34.53 -53.15
C PRO A 406 18.56 -33.75 -51.90
N SER A 407 19.75 -33.16 -51.95
CA SER A 407 20.24 -32.24 -50.93
C SER A 407 20.67 -30.92 -51.56
N ILE A 408 20.42 -29.82 -50.85
CA ILE A 408 20.82 -28.47 -51.27
C ILE A 408 21.84 -27.97 -50.27
N CYS A 409 23.01 -27.56 -50.77
CA CYS A 409 23.98 -26.82 -49.97
C CYS A 409 23.72 -25.33 -50.11
N LEU A 410 23.52 -24.63 -48.99
CA LEU A 410 23.39 -23.17 -48.94
C LEU A 410 24.70 -22.54 -48.53
N ASN A 411 25.05 -21.43 -49.17
CA ASN A 411 26.21 -20.64 -48.80
C ASN A 411 25.90 -19.15 -48.65
N TRP A 412 26.58 -18.49 -47.70
CA TRP A 412 26.46 -17.06 -47.45
C TRP A 412 27.76 -16.49 -46.86
N LYS A 413 27.89 -15.17 -46.88
CA LYS A 413 29.00 -14.48 -46.21
C LYS A 413 28.78 -14.49 -44.70
N SER A 414 29.76 -14.99 -43.95
CA SER A 414 29.73 -14.98 -42.49
C SER A 414 29.53 -13.55 -41.95
N ASN A 415 28.80 -13.47 -40.83
CA ASN A 415 28.56 -12.22 -40.13
C ASN A 415 29.85 -11.82 -39.39
N PRO A 416 30.32 -10.57 -39.50
CA PRO A 416 31.55 -10.13 -38.84
C PRO A 416 31.48 -10.07 -37.31
N GLU A 417 30.29 -10.20 -36.72
CA GLU A 417 30.07 -10.06 -35.29
C GLU A 417 30.41 -11.33 -34.52
N LYS A 418 31.24 -11.16 -33.48
CA LYS A 418 31.76 -12.25 -32.65
C LYS A 418 30.63 -13.06 -32.00
N ASP A 419 29.54 -12.43 -31.60
CA ASP A 419 28.44 -13.13 -30.90
C ASP A 419 27.65 -14.06 -31.84
N VAL A 420 27.63 -13.76 -33.15
CA VAL A 420 27.05 -14.67 -34.16
C VAL A 420 28.00 -15.83 -34.42
N ILE A 421 29.31 -15.55 -34.49
CA ILE A 421 30.36 -16.54 -34.73
C ILE A 421 30.49 -17.52 -33.55
N ASN A 422 30.48 -17.00 -32.32
CA ASN A 422 30.77 -17.73 -31.08
C ASN A 422 29.49 -18.21 -30.40
N GLY A 423 28.75 -19.11 -31.07
CA GLY A 423 27.63 -19.84 -30.47
C GLY A 423 26.23 -19.27 -30.75
N GLY A 424 26.10 -18.10 -31.40
CA GLY A 424 24.81 -17.57 -31.85
C GLY A 424 24.20 -18.34 -33.03
N GLY A 425 24.89 -18.31 -34.17
CA GLY A 425 24.47 -18.97 -35.42
C GLY A 425 23.34 -18.25 -36.17
N TYR A 426 22.73 -18.97 -37.12
CA TYR A 426 21.72 -18.46 -38.06
C TYR A 426 20.44 -19.29 -37.99
N PHE A 427 19.30 -18.64 -38.20
CA PHE A 427 18.04 -19.31 -38.54
C PHE A 427 17.73 -19.05 -40.01
N ILE A 428 17.54 -20.13 -40.77
CA ILE A 428 17.20 -20.09 -42.19
C ILE A 428 15.75 -20.56 -42.32
N HIS A 429 14.87 -19.65 -42.72
CA HIS A 429 13.49 -19.96 -43.02
C HIS A 429 13.36 -20.31 -44.50
N TYR A 430 12.70 -21.42 -44.83
CA TYR A 430 12.48 -21.85 -46.22
C TYR A 430 11.00 -22.12 -46.47
N GLY A 431 10.56 -21.94 -47.72
CA GLY A 431 9.17 -22.09 -48.12
C GLY A 431 8.96 -21.87 -49.62
N ILE A 432 7.73 -22.06 -50.09
CA ILE A 432 7.38 -22.02 -51.52
C ILE A 432 7.25 -20.56 -52.01
N HIS A 433 6.91 -19.64 -51.11
CA HIS A 433 6.85 -18.20 -51.38
C HIS A 433 7.54 -17.39 -50.27
N PRO A 434 8.02 -16.17 -50.58
CA PRO A 434 8.70 -15.29 -49.62
C PRO A 434 7.88 -14.98 -48.34
N ASP A 435 6.56 -15.04 -48.42
CA ASP A 435 5.60 -14.80 -47.34
C ASP A 435 5.05 -16.08 -46.71
N ARG A 436 5.42 -17.26 -47.24
CA ARG A 436 4.89 -18.56 -46.79
C ARG A 436 6.01 -19.53 -46.43
N MET A 437 6.40 -19.51 -45.15
CA MET A 437 7.39 -20.42 -44.58
C MET A 437 6.81 -21.84 -44.42
N VAL A 438 7.59 -22.84 -44.82
CA VAL A 438 7.31 -24.28 -44.65
C VAL A 438 8.16 -24.87 -43.51
N GLY A 439 9.35 -24.34 -43.25
CA GLY A 439 10.19 -24.81 -42.17
C GLY A 439 11.34 -23.87 -41.81
N ILE A 440 12.06 -24.25 -40.75
CA ILE A 440 13.21 -23.54 -40.20
C ILE A 440 14.38 -24.51 -40.06
N VAL A 441 15.55 -24.10 -40.53
CA VAL A 441 16.81 -24.80 -40.25
C VAL A 441 17.69 -23.92 -39.39
N ARG A 442 18.25 -24.49 -38.33
CA ARG A 442 19.25 -23.84 -37.49
C ARG A 442 20.63 -24.13 -38.06
N GLY A 443 21.35 -23.07 -38.41
CA GLY A 443 22.73 -23.14 -38.84
C GLY A 443 23.69 -22.71 -37.75
N THR A 444 24.43 -23.65 -37.17
CA THR A 444 25.56 -23.36 -36.28
C THR A 444 26.86 -23.43 -37.07
N LEU A 445 27.84 -22.59 -36.73
CA LEU A 445 29.20 -22.83 -37.20
C LEU A 445 29.69 -24.15 -36.60
N GLY A 446 30.17 -25.07 -37.42
CA GLY A 446 30.81 -26.30 -36.93
C GLY A 446 32.09 -25.98 -36.17
N GLU A 447 32.45 -26.81 -35.20
CA GLU A 447 33.72 -26.77 -34.48
C GLU A 447 34.89 -27.16 -35.40
N SER A 448 35.15 -26.41 -36.47
CA SER A 448 36.48 -26.39 -37.07
C SER A 448 37.27 -25.35 -36.28
N GLY A 449 38.34 -25.76 -35.60
CA GLY A 449 39.19 -24.95 -34.72
C GLY A 449 39.91 -23.76 -35.37
N GLU A 450 39.44 -23.27 -36.51
CA GLU A 450 39.90 -22.05 -37.17
C GLU A 450 38.87 -20.94 -37.01
N THR A 451 39.31 -19.79 -36.51
CA THR A 451 38.49 -18.57 -36.47
C THR A 451 38.03 -18.19 -37.88
N PRO A 452 36.71 -18.12 -38.15
CA PRO A 452 36.19 -17.75 -39.46
C PRO A 452 36.65 -16.34 -39.82
N ASN A 453 37.32 -16.20 -40.97
CA ASN A 453 37.78 -14.91 -41.46
C ASN A 453 36.71 -14.29 -42.38
N LYS A 454 36.80 -13.00 -42.72
CA LYS A 454 35.84 -12.28 -43.61
C LYS A 454 35.64 -12.93 -45.00
N LYS A 455 36.52 -13.87 -45.38
CA LYS A 455 36.47 -14.63 -46.63
C LYS A 455 35.89 -16.05 -46.49
N THR A 456 35.57 -16.50 -45.28
CA THR A 456 35.05 -17.85 -45.05
C THR A 456 33.59 -17.92 -45.50
N VAL A 457 33.36 -18.70 -46.54
CA VAL A 457 32.02 -19.05 -47.04
C VAL A 457 31.50 -20.19 -46.17
N LEU A 458 30.39 -19.94 -45.46
CA LEU A 458 29.75 -20.98 -44.66
C LEU A 458 28.89 -21.87 -45.56
N ASN A 459 28.93 -23.17 -45.34
CA ASN A 459 28.12 -24.15 -46.09
C ASN A 459 27.24 -24.94 -45.11
N ILE A 460 25.93 -24.98 -45.37
CA ILE A 460 25.01 -25.89 -44.67
C ILE A 460 24.30 -26.77 -45.69
N ARG A 461 24.31 -28.08 -45.43
CA ARG A 461 23.67 -29.08 -46.27
C ARG A 461 22.27 -29.40 -45.73
N LEU A 462 21.26 -29.15 -46.54
CA LEU A 462 19.87 -29.48 -46.27
C LEU A 462 19.51 -30.77 -47.03
N ARG A 463 19.06 -31.81 -46.32
CA ARG A 463 18.39 -32.95 -46.96
C ARG A 463 16.94 -32.56 -47.24
N ILE A 464 16.50 -32.71 -48.48
CA ILE A 464 15.09 -32.64 -48.84
C ILE A 464 14.50 -34.02 -48.57
N ILE A 465 13.48 -34.09 -47.71
CA ILE A 465 12.69 -35.30 -47.46
C ILE A 465 11.50 -35.29 -48.40
#